data_AF-A0A327VUB5-F1
#
_entry.id   AF-A0A327VUB5-F1
#
_cell.length_a   1.000
_cell.length_b   1.000
_cell.length_c   1.000
_cell.angle_alpha   90.00
_cell.angle_beta   90.00
_cell.angle_gamma   90.00
#
_symmetry.space_group_name_H-M   'P 1'
#
loop_
_entity.id
_entity.type
_entity.pdbx_description
1 polymer ?
#
loop_
_entity_poly.entity_id
_entity_poly.type
_entity_poly.pdbx_seq_one_letter_code
_entity_poly.pdbx_strand_id
1 'polypeptide(L)'
;MKSIILALILMTAALYACSHRITEQSERDWKYIPANLDECFQQLDKFISDSDKIRYKEMPAYKFTLSMDQQYGTLIRNNWGLWKKSRLKTYFENFGITGPEDISKLIFQSYHRHLTGQDDEFAKNIRYYMEHLEEVKRLDSIVKRQQLDKYRIGDTVTYSLVSNGLPFKGIVNEKDTARCWLKVVLLGNGQSKWVDVWNIKQ
;
A
#
# COMPACT_ATOMS: atom_id res chain seq x y z
N MET A 1 17.29 -48.00 22.71
CA MET A 1 18.00 -46.70 22.84
C MET A 1 18.70 -46.26 21.56
N LYS A 2 19.62 -47.04 20.97
CA LYS A 2 20.35 -46.65 19.73
C LYS A 2 19.44 -46.27 18.56
N SER A 3 18.34 -46.99 18.34
CA SER A 3 17.38 -46.71 17.26
C SER A 3 16.55 -45.43 17.48
N ILE A 4 16.31 -45.04 18.74
CA ILE A 4 15.59 -43.79 19.08
C ILE A 4 16.51 -42.59 18.84
N ILE A 5 17.79 -42.70 19.22
CA ILE A 5 18.79 -41.65 18.99
C ILE A 5 18.98 -41.41 17.48
N LEU A 6 19.04 -42.49 16.67
CA LEU A 6 19.15 -42.38 15.22
C LEU A 6 17.92 -41.69 14.59
N ALA A 7 16.71 -42.02 15.05
CA ALA A 7 15.48 -41.37 14.57
C ALA A 7 15.44 -39.87 14.91
N LEU A 8 15.91 -39.48 16.10
CA LEU A 8 16.01 -38.07 16.49
C LEU A 8 17.02 -37.29 15.63
N ILE A 9 18.17 -37.89 15.32
CA ILE A 9 19.19 -37.27 14.46
C ILE A 9 18.68 -37.10 13.02
N LEU A 10 17.97 -38.09 12.49
CA LEU A 10 17.39 -38.00 11.14
C LEU A 10 16.26 -36.96 11.08
N MET A 11 15.44 -36.86 12.13
CA MET A 11 14.37 -35.86 12.21
C MET A 11 14.92 -34.45 12.28
N THR A 12 15.97 -34.19 13.08
CA THR A 12 16.60 -32.86 13.15
C THR A 12 17.30 -32.48 11.85
N ALA A 13 17.99 -33.42 11.20
CA ALA A 13 18.59 -33.20 9.88
C ALA A 13 17.54 -32.87 8.80
N ALA A 14 16.40 -33.57 8.80
CA ALA A 14 15.29 -33.30 7.88
C ALA A 14 14.64 -31.92 8.12
N LEU A 15 14.45 -31.53 9.39
CA LEU A 15 13.94 -30.20 9.74
C LEU A 15 14.91 -29.09 9.32
N TYR A 16 16.22 -29.28 9.50
CA TYR A 16 17.23 -28.32 9.05
C TYR A 16 17.25 -28.17 7.53
N ALA A 17 17.25 -29.28 6.78
CA ALA A 17 17.21 -29.26 5.33
C ALA A 17 15.94 -28.59 4.78
N CYS A 18 14.78 -28.82 5.43
CA CYS A 18 13.52 -28.17 5.08
C CYS A 18 13.59 -26.65 5.30
N SER A 19 14.05 -26.23 6.48
CA SER A 19 14.21 -24.81 6.82
C SER A 19 15.16 -24.09 5.86
N HIS A 20 16.29 -24.71 5.54
CA HIS A 20 17.27 -24.17 4.60
C HIS A 20 16.67 -24.00 3.19
N ARG A 21 15.94 -25.00 2.70
CA ARG A 21 15.27 -24.94 1.39
C ARG A 21 14.19 -23.85 1.31
N ILE A 22 13.42 -23.66 2.37
CA ILE A 22 12.42 -22.58 2.48
C ILE A 22 13.10 -21.22 2.39
N THR A 23 14.21 -21.05 3.10
CA THR A 23 15.00 -19.81 3.10
C THR A 23 15.52 -19.50 1.70
N GLU A 24 16.15 -20.46 1.01
CA GLU A 24 16.65 -20.25 -0.35
C GLU A 24 15.55 -19.90 -1.36
N GLN A 25 14.37 -20.54 -1.24
CA GLN A 25 13.24 -20.24 -2.10
C GLN A 25 12.75 -18.81 -1.89
N SER A 26 12.61 -18.39 -0.62
CA SER A 26 12.20 -17.02 -0.28
C SER A 26 13.19 -15.97 -0.82
N GLU A 27 14.50 -16.24 -0.77
CA GLU A 27 15.51 -15.34 -1.30
C GLU A 27 15.44 -15.21 -2.83
N ARG A 28 15.20 -16.33 -3.52
CA ARG A 28 15.05 -16.33 -4.99
C ARG A 28 13.81 -15.57 -5.42
N ASP A 29 12.69 -15.77 -4.74
CA ASP A 29 11.43 -15.09 -5.07
C ASP A 29 11.56 -13.56 -4.89
N TRP A 30 12.30 -13.10 -3.89
CA TRP A 30 12.59 -11.67 -3.73
C TRP A 30 13.57 -11.10 -4.77
N LYS A 31 14.47 -11.92 -5.35
CA LYS A 31 15.44 -11.47 -6.37
C LYS A 31 14.81 -11.27 -7.75
N TYR A 32 13.65 -11.87 -8.03
CA TYR A 32 12.96 -11.69 -9.29
C TYR A 32 12.34 -10.29 -9.38
N ILE A 33 12.77 -9.50 -10.36
CA ILE A 33 12.20 -8.17 -10.63
C ILE A 33 11.04 -8.33 -11.61
N PRO A 34 9.77 -8.04 -11.29
CA PRO A 34 8.66 -8.17 -12.25
C PRO A 34 8.83 -7.32 -13.52
N ALA A 35 8.26 -7.74 -14.66
CA ALA A 35 8.28 -6.94 -15.89
C ALA A 35 7.10 -5.98 -16.04
N ASN A 36 5.97 -6.31 -15.41
CA ASN A 36 4.70 -5.59 -15.50
C ASN A 36 3.85 -5.87 -14.25
N LEU A 37 2.63 -5.36 -14.22
CA LEU A 37 1.75 -5.49 -13.08
C LEU A 37 1.28 -6.94 -12.82
N ASP A 38 0.99 -7.72 -13.87
CA ASP A 38 0.56 -9.11 -13.72
C ASP A 38 1.66 -9.97 -13.07
N GLU A 39 2.92 -9.76 -13.46
CA GLU A 39 4.06 -10.40 -12.80
C GLU A 39 4.25 -9.92 -11.36
N CYS A 40 3.92 -8.67 -11.03
CA CYS A 40 3.91 -8.21 -9.64
C CYS A 40 2.91 -9.03 -8.82
N PHE A 41 1.71 -9.27 -9.36
CA PHE A 41 0.68 -10.06 -8.67
C PHE A 41 1.14 -11.48 -8.43
N GLN A 42 1.73 -12.12 -9.45
CA GLN A 42 2.31 -13.46 -9.32
C GLN A 42 3.41 -13.53 -8.25
N GLN A 43 4.22 -12.48 -8.07
CA GLN A 43 5.20 -12.47 -6.97
C GLN A 43 4.53 -12.25 -5.61
N LEU A 44 3.57 -11.32 -5.52
CA LEU A 44 2.82 -11.07 -4.28
C LEU A 44 2.08 -12.32 -3.81
N ASP A 45 1.53 -13.11 -4.73
CA ASP A 45 0.85 -14.37 -4.43
C ASP A 45 1.73 -15.42 -3.76
N LYS A 46 3.06 -15.34 -3.93
CA LYS A 46 4.03 -16.21 -3.25
C LYS A 46 4.33 -15.75 -1.83
N PHE A 47 4.25 -14.46 -1.57
CA PHE A 47 4.60 -13.87 -0.27
C PHE A 47 3.41 -13.76 0.67
N ILE A 48 2.20 -13.64 0.12
CA ILE A 48 0.98 -13.43 0.87
C ILE A 48 0.26 -14.77 0.98
N SER A 49 -0.01 -15.20 2.21
CA SER A 49 -0.72 -16.45 2.45
C SER A 49 -2.18 -16.37 2.01
N ASP A 50 -2.82 -17.51 1.71
CA ASP A 50 -4.24 -17.52 1.31
C ASP A 50 -5.16 -17.00 2.42
N SER A 51 -4.83 -17.23 3.70
CA SER A 51 -5.57 -16.66 4.83
C SER A 51 -5.44 -15.14 4.89
N ASP A 52 -4.26 -14.60 4.61
CA ASP A 52 -4.07 -13.15 4.50
C ASP A 52 -4.83 -12.58 3.29
N LYS A 53 -4.85 -13.27 2.14
CA LYS A 53 -5.64 -12.84 0.98
C LYS A 53 -7.13 -12.74 1.30
N ILE A 54 -7.69 -13.71 2.04
CA ILE A 54 -9.10 -13.67 2.49
C ILE A 54 -9.34 -12.42 3.35
N ARG A 55 -8.49 -12.20 4.38
CA ARG A 55 -8.59 -11.01 5.24
C ARG A 55 -8.46 -9.71 4.44
N TYR A 56 -7.56 -9.68 3.47
CA TYR A 56 -7.31 -8.50 2.66
C TYR A 56 -8.47 -8.16 1.72
N LYS A 57 -9.20 -9.15 1.20
CA LYS A 57 -10.42 -8.91 0.38
C LYS A 57 -11.51 -8.18 1.14
N GLU A 58 -11.62 -8.42 2.44
CA GLU A 58 -12.62 -7.78 3.31
C GLU A 58 -12.19 -6.39 3.81
N MET A 59 -10.93 -6.02 3.59
CA MET A 59 -10.35 -4.77 4.08
C MET A 59 -10.69 -3.61 3.14
N PRO A 60 -10.97 -2.40 3.67
CA PRO A 60 -11.04 -1.20 2.82
C PRO A 60 -9.70 -0.98 2.09
N ALA A 61 -9.74 -0.66 0.80
CA ALA A 61 -8.55 -0.54 -0.07
C ALA A 61 -7.44 0.38 0.51
N TYR A 62 -7.82 1.44 1.22
CA TYR A 62 -6.84 2.34 1.86
C TYR A 62 -6.09 1.67 3.02
N LYS A 63 -6.79 0.91 3.87
CA LYS A 63 -6.17 0.16 4.97
C LYS A 63 -5.29 -0.96 4.42
N PHE A 64 -5.74 -1.63 3.37
CA PHE A 64 -4.96 -2.65 2.68
C PHE A 64 -3.63 -2.05 2.18
N THR A 65 -3.71 -0.95 1.43
CA THR A 65 -2.52 -0.29 0.84
C THR A 65 -1.54 0.15 1.92
N LEU A 66 -2.03 0.73 3.03
CA LEU A 66 -1.20 1.12 4.17
C LEU A 66 -0.52 -0.09 4.82
N SER A 67 -1.28 -1.16 5.06
CA SER A 67 -0.76 -2.39 5.67
C SER A 67 0.31 -3.06 4.80
N MET A 68 0.08 -3.10 3.49
CA MET A 68 1.04 -3.64 2.53
C MET A 68 2.29 -2.78 2.41
N ASP A 69 2.16 -1.45 2.40
CA ASP A 69 3.31 -0.55 2.35
C ASP A 69 4.18 -0.66 3.61
N GLN A 70 3.56 -0.80 4.78
CA GLN A 70 4.26 -1.05 6.04
C GLN A 70 4.99 -2.39 6.05
N GLN A 71 4.36 -3.46 5.55
CA GLN A 71 4.93 -4.81 5.59
C GLN A 71 5.97 -5.05 4.48
N TYR A 72 5.69 -4.61 3.26
CA TYR A 72 6.43 -5.01 2.06
C TYR A 72 6.95 -3.84 1.23
N GLY A 73 6.54 -2.60 1.51
CA GLY A 73 6.86 -1.44 0.67
C GLY A 73 8.37 -1.26 0.47
N THR A 74 9.14 -1.31 1.55
CA THR A 74 10.61 -1.17 1.48
C THR A 74 11.26 -2.35 0.74
N LEU A 75 10.80 -3.58 0.98
CA LEU A 75 11.32 -4.77 0.32
C LEU A 75 11.10 -4.72 -1.19
N ILE A 76 9.87 -4.41 -1.63
CA ILE A 76 9.54 -4.27 -3.05
C ILE A 76 10.35 -3.16 -3.69
N ARG A 77 10.43 -1.97 -3.08
CA ARG A 77 11.18 -0.84 -3.65
C ARG A 77 12.65 -1.16 -3.85
N ASN A 78 13.26 -1.88 -2.91
CA ASN A 78 14.67 -2.24 -2.97
C ASN A 78 14.92 -3.41 -3.92
N ASN A 79 14.16 -4.50 -3.76
CA ASN A 79 14.42 -5.76 -4.44
C ASN A 79 13.94 -5.75 -5.89
N TRP A 80 12.85 -5.03 -6.19
CA TRP A 80 12.35 -4.87 -7.57
C TRP A 80 13.01 -3.69 -8.30
N GLY A 81 14.04 -3.10 -7.68
CA GLY A 81 14.90 -2.09 -8.30
C GLY A 81 14.18 -0.80 -8.65
N LEU A 82 13.24 -0.33 -7.83
CA LEU A 82 12.44 0.86 -8.14
C LEU A 82 13.22 2.18 -7.96
N TRP A 83 14.30 2.16 -7.17
CA TRP A 83 15.23 3.29 -6.97
C TRP A 83 16.23 3.49 -8.11
N LYS A 84 16.36 2.50 -9.00
CA LYS A 84 17.30 2.50 -10.12
C LYS A 84 16.53 2.16 -11.40
N LYS A 85 17.21 2.14 -12.54
CA LYS A 85 16.61 1.67 -13.79
C LYS A 85 16.44 0.15 -13.76
N SER A 86 15.20 -0.32 -13.71
CA SER A 86 14.82 -1.73 -13.82
C SER A 86 13.74 -1.91 -14.88
N ARG A 87 13.45 -3.16 -15.29
CA ARG A 87 12.37 -3.41 -16.25
C ARG A 87 11.00 -3.00 -15.70
N LEU A 88 10.74 -3.26 -14.41
CA LEU A 88 9.52 -2.82 -13.74
C LEU A 88 9.44 -1.30 -13.69
N LYS A 89 10.55 -0.65 -13.34
CA LYS A 89 10.63 0.80 -13.29
C LYS A 89 10.33 1.41 -14.66
N THR A 90 10.95 0.88 -15.72
CA THR A 90 10.75 1.32 -17.11
C THR A 90 9.28 1.15 -17.53
N TYR A 91 8.64 0.04 -17.14
CA TYR A 91 7.22 -0.19 -17.40
C TYR A 91 6.35 0.94 -16.84
N PHE A 92 6.54 1.35 -15.58
CA PHE A 92 5.77 2.46 -14.98
C PHE A 92 6.19 3.85 -15.51
N GLU A 93 7.46 4.04 -15.86
CA GLU A 93 7.95 5.29 -16.47
C GLU A 93 7.28 5.56 -17.82
N ASN A 94 6.97 4.52 -18.60
CA ASN A 94 6.21 4.65 -19.86
C ASN A 94 4.79 5.22 -19.66
N PHE A 95 4.28 5.19 -18.42
CA PHE A 95 3.00 5.78 -18.02
C PHE A 95 3.18 7.09 -17.21
N GLY A 96 4.39 7.64 -17.15
CA GLY A 96 4.69 8.87 -16.43
C GLY A 96 4.84 8.72 -14.90
N ILE A 97 4.92 7.49 -14.39
CA ILE A 97 5.00 7.23 -12.94
C ILE A 97 6.45 6.89 -12.58
N THR A 98 7.11 7.84 -11.92
CA THR A 98 8.56 7.76 -11.64
C THR A 98 8.89 7.64 -10.16
N GLY A 99 7.97 7.92 -9.24
CA GLY A 99 8.23 7.80 -7.80
C GLY A 99 8.28 6.33 -7.35
N PRO A 100 9.34 5.83 -6.70
CA PRO A 100 9.39 4.46 -6.19
C PRO A 100 8.24 4.16 -5.21
N GLU A 101 7.90 5.14 -4.37
CA GLU A 101 6.78 5.08 -3.43
C GLU A 101 5.45 5.01 -4.15
N ASP A 102 5.24 5.88 -5.14
CA ASP A 102 4.03 5.91 -5.97
C ASP A 102 3.83 4.57 -6.70
N ILE A 103 4.89 4.05 -7.33
CA ILE A 103 4.89 2.75 -8.00
C ILE A 103 4.48 1.64 -7.02
N SER A 104 5.10 1.56 -5.84
CA SER A 104 4.76 0.53 -4.85
C SER A 104 3.31 0.62 -4.36
N LYS A 105 2.81 1.84 -4.10
CA LYS A 105 1.42 2.06 -3.69
C LYS A 105 0.44 1.66 -4.79
N LEU A 106 0.75 1.99 -6.05
CA LEU A 106 -0.06 1.61 -7.21
C LEU A 106 -0.12 0.09 -7.39
N ILE A 107 1.02 -0.61 -7.22
CA ILE A 107 1.06 -2.07 -7.25
C ILE A 107 0.12 -2.66 -6.19
N PHE A 108 0.19 -2.18 -4.95
CA PHE A 108 -0.69 -2.68 -3.88
C PHE A 108 -2.16 -2.37 -4.16
N GLN A 109 -2.50 -1.14 -4.52
CA GLN A 109 -3.88 -0.78 -4.87
C GLN A 109 -4.43 -1.66 -5.99
N SER A 110 -3.63 -1.91 -7.02
CA SER A 110 -4.04 -2.75 -8.14
C SER A 110 -4.18 -4.21 -7.72
N TYR A 111 -3.29 -4.72 -6.88
CA TYR A 111 -3.38 -6.09 -6.36
C TYR A 111 -4.61 -6.28 -5.46
N HIS A 112 -5.01 -5.28 -4.68
CA HIS A 112 -6.27 -5.34 -3.93
C HIS A 112 -7.50 -5.49 -4.85
N ARG A 113 -7.50 -4.78 -5.98
CA ARG A 113 -8.56 -4.88 -6.99
C ARG A 113 -8.56 -6.26 -7.64
N HIS A 114 -7.38 -6.79 -7.96
CA HIS A 114 -7.22 -8.16 -8.42
C HIS A 114 -7.82 -9.19 -7.45
N LEU A 115 -7.49 -9.07 -6.16
CA LEU A 115 -8.05 -9.96 -5.13
C LEU A 115 -9.58 -9.88 -5.02
N THR A 116 -10.16 -8.70 -5.27
CA THR A 116 -11.61 -8.43 -5.15
C THR A 116 -12.38 -8.59 -6.46
N GLY A 117 -11.74 -9.03 -7.54
CA GLY A 117 -12.37 -9.20 -8.85
C GLY A 117 -12.79 -7.89 -9.50
N GLN A 118 -12.17 -6.77 -9.11
CA GLN A 118 -12.41 -5.44 -9.67
C GLN A 118 -11.39 -5.10 -10.77
N ASP A 119 -10.95 -6.10 -11.53
CA ASP A 119 -9.97 -5.96 -12.62
C ASP A 119 -10.59 -5.22 -13.82
N ASP A 120 -10.75 -3.91 -13.68
CA ASP A 120 -10.93 -3.04 -14.85
C ASP A 120 -9.56 -2.79 -15.50
N GLU A 121 -9.53 -2.64 -16.82
CA GLU A 121 -8.30 -2.43 -17.61
C GLU A 121 -7.25 -1.56 -16.90
N PHE A 122 -6.03 -2.08 -16.80
CA PHE A 122 -4.87 -1.40 -16.24
C PHE A 122 -4.70 0.07 -16.69
N ALA A 123 -5.02 0.38 -17.95
CA ALA A 123 -4.97 1.73 -18.50
C ALA A 123 -6.00 2.71 -17.89
N LYS A 124 -7.19 2.21 -17.49
CA LYS A 124 -8.18 3.01 -16.74
C LYS A 124 -7.72 3.22 -15.30
N ASN A 125 -7.03 2.23 -14.72
CA ASN A 125 -6.53 2.27 -13.35
C ASN A 125 -5.40 3.28 -13.16
N ILE A 126 -4.48 3.39 -14.14
CA ILE A 126 -3.44 4.42 -14.14
C ILE A 126 -4.04 5.82 -14.21
N ARG A 127 -5.02 6.06 -15.09
CA ARG A 127 -5.62 7.39 -15.24
C ARG A 127 -6.35 7.82 -13.98
N TYR A 128 -7.17 6.93 -13.42
CA TYR A 128 -7.81 7.14 -12.13
C TYR A 128 -6.77 7.43 -11.03
N TYR A 129 -5.66 6.69 -11.02
CA TYR A 129 -4.58 6.89 -10.07
C TYR A 129 -3.87 8.24 -10.25
N MET A 130 -3.56 8.67 -11.47
CA MET A 130 -2.96 9.97 -11.76
C MET A 130 -3.89 11.11 -11.32
N GLU A 131 -5.17 11.04 -11.67
CA GLU A 131 -6.18 12.01 -11.23
C GLU A 131 -6.33 12.02 -9.69
N HIS A 132 -6.32 10.85 -9.06
CA HIS A 132 -6.42 10.72 -7.61
C HIS A 132 -5.17 11.24 -6.89
N LEU A 133 -3.97 10.96 -7.40
CA LEU A 133 -2.71 11.45 -6.84
C LEU A 133 -2.59 12.95 -6.94
N GLU A 134 -2.91 13.53 -8.09
CA GLU A 134 -2.90 14.98 -8.27
C GLU A 134 -3.92 15.64 -7.35
N GLU A 135 -5.11 15.06 -7.19
CA GLU A 135 -6.09 15.56 -6.23
C GLU A 135 -5.61 15.41 -4.77
N VAL A 136 -4.95 14.31 -4.39
CA VAL A 136 -4.39 14.13 -3.03
C VAL A 136 -3.26 15.11 -2.76
N LYS A 137 -2.33 15.30 -3.70
CA LYS A 137 -1.25 16.30 -3.59
C LYS A 137 -1.82 17.72 -3.51
N ARG A 138 -2.85 18.01 -4.31
CA ARG A 138 -3.58 19.28 -4.27
C ARG A 138 -4.23 19.48 -2.92
N LEU A 139 -4.99 18.51 -2.42
CA LEU A 139 -5.63 18.57 -1.10
C LEU A 139 -4.60 18.73 0.01
N ASP A 140 -3.51 17.97 0.00
CA ASP A 140 -2.39 18.10 0.94
C ASP A 140 -1.79 19.53 0.90
N SER A 141 -1.58 20.10 -0.29
CA SER A 141 -1.11 21.49 -0.43
C SER A 141 -2.10 22.52 0.12
N ILE A 142 -3.40 22.25 0.04
CA ILE A 142 -4.45 23.14 0.53
C ILE A 142 -4.55 23.04 2.05
N VAL A 143 -4.55 21.82 2.58
CA VAL A 143 -4.55 21.50 4.02
C VAL A 143 -3.32 22.12 4.69
N LYS A 144 -2.12 21.93 4.15
CA LYS A 144 -0.87 22.56 4.64
C LYS A 144 -0.94 24.09 4.65
N ARG A 145 -1.63 24.70 3.68
CA ARG A 145 -1.81 26.16 3.61
C ARG A 145 -2.79 26.71 4.64
N GLN A 146 -3.69 25.90 5.18
CA GLN A 146 -4.79 26.39 6.02
C GLN A 146 -4.46 26.59 7.49
N GLN A 147 -3.19 26.47 7.90
CA GLN A 147 -2.71 26.72 9.28
C GLN A 147 -3.61 25.99 10.30
N LEU A 148 -3.49 24.67 10.31
CA LEU A 148 -4.35 23.76 11.07
C LEU A 148 -4.03 23.71 12.56
N ASP A 149 -2.97 24.40 12.98
CA ASP A 149 -2.50 24.62 14.35
C ASP A 149 -3.48 25.40 15.23
N LYS A 150 -4.53 25.96 14.64
CA LYS A 150 -5.65 26.60 15.36
C LYS A 150 -6.73 25.63 15.84
N TYR A 151 -6.76 24.41 15.31
CA TYR A 151 -7.79 23.41 15.66
C TYR A 151 -7.28 22.43 16.71
N ARG A 152 -8.21 21.90 17.50
CA ARG A 152 -7.98 20.89 18.54
C ARG A 152 -8.55 19.54 18.11
N ILE A 153 -8.04 18.47 18.71
CA ILE A 153 -8.58 17.12 18.53
C ILE A 153 -10.05 17.10 18.95
N GLY A 154 -10.92 16.51 18.10
CA GLY A 154 -12.37 16.50 18.30
C GLY A 154 -13.12 17.66 17.63
N ASP A 155 -12.42 18.68 17.11
CA ASP A 155 -13.05 19.74 16.35
C ASP A 155 -13.65 19.21 15.03
N THR A 156 -14.88 19.63 14.74
CA THR A 156 -15.49 19.42 13.42
C THR A 156 -15.09 20.57 12.52
N VAL A 157 -14.21 20.29 11.56
CA VAL A 157 -13.79 21.27 10.56
C VAL A 157 -14.58 21.07 9.28
N THR A 158 -15.34 22.10 8.93
CA THR A 158 -16.07 22.13 7.66
C THR A 158 -15.36 23.11 6.75
N TYR A 159 -14.82 22.62 5.64
CA TYR A 159 -14.17 23.45 4.65
C TYR A 159 -15.03 23.49 3.38
N SER A 160 -15.28 24.69 2.89
CA SER A 160 -15.84 24.88 1.56
C SER A 160 -14.70 25.33 0.66
N LEU A 161 -14.08 24.40 -0.09
CA LEU A 161 -13.12 24.80 -1.12
C LEU A 161 -13.88 25.13 -2.39
N VAL A 162 -13.60 26.32 -2.94
CA VAL A 162 -14.12 26.72 -4.24
C VAL A 162 -13.10 26.27 -5.30
N SER A 163 -13.37 25.13 -5.93
CA SER A 163 -13.34 24.98 -7.40
C SER A 163 -13.74 23.54 -7.78
N ASN A 164 -14.88 23.43 -8.48
CA ASN A 164 -15.64 22.26 -8.94
C ASN A 164 -16.74 21.69 -8.01
N GLY A 165 -17.17 22.45 -7.00
CA GLY A 165 -18.52 22.29 -6.44
C GLY A 165 -18.79 21.10 -5.53
N LEU A 166 -17.76 20.42 -5.00
CA LEU A 166 -17.95 19.36 -4.01
C LEU A 166 -17.50 19.87 -2.63
N PRO A 167 -18.42 20.18 -1.71
CA PRO A 167 -18.03 20.53 -0.36
C PRO A 167 -17.36 19.32 0.31
N PHE A 168 -16.52 19.51 1.32
CA PHE A 168 -16.04 18.39 2.13
C PHE A 168 -16.15 18.69 3.61
N LYS A 169 -16.60 17.67 4.35
CA LYS A 169 -16.72 17.73 5.79
C LYS A 169 -15.65 16.81 6.37
N GLY A 170 -14.82 17.34 7.25
CA GLY A 170 -13.85 16.54 7.99
C GLY A 170 -14.05 16.59 9.48
N ILE A 171 -13.72 15.47 10.12
CA ILE A 171 -13.64 15.36 11.57
C ILE A 171 -12.17 15.08 11.86
N VAL A 172 -11.56 15.91 12.71
CA VAL A 172 -10.22 15.64 13.23
C VAL A 172 -10.36 14.50 14.22
N ASN A 173 -10.04 13.28 13.78
CA ASN A 173 -10.03 12.11 14.64
C ASN A 173 -8.59 11.73 14.95
N GLU A 174 -8.29 11.63 16.24
CA GLU A 174 -7.09 10.96 16.72
C GLU A 174 -7.32 9.46 16.70
N LYS A 175 -6.41 8.70 16.07
CA LYS A 175 -6.07 7.37 16.59
C LYS A 175 -4.70 6.86 16.15
N ASP A 176 -3.88 6.66 17.18
CA ASP A 176 -2.98 5.54 17.45
C ASP A 176 -1.47 5.65 17.20
N THR A 177 -0.91 6.71 16.59
CA THR A 177 0.57 6.83 16.52
C THR A 177 1.01 8.26 16.18
N ALA A 178 0.97 9.20 17.12
CA ALA A 178 1.59 10.55 16.99
C ALA A 178 1.31 11.33 15.67
N ARG A 179 0.25 10.97 14.95
CA ARG A 179 -0.16 11.48 13.64
C ARG A 179 -1.66 11.74 13.67
N CYS A 180 -2.06 12.94 13.28
CA CYS A 180 -3.46 13.31 13.18
C CYS A 180 -3.95 13.03 11.75
N TRP A 181 -5.17 12.52 11.62
CA TRP A 181 -5.76 12.22 10.31
C TRP A 181 -7.02 13.07 10.10
N LEU A 182 -7.12 13.78 8.98
CA LEU A 182 -8.33 14.46 8.55
C LEU A 182 -9.09 13.52 7.63
N LYS A 183 -10.28 13.07 8.06
CA LYS A 183 -11.19 12.40 7.14
C LYS A 183 -11.79 13.45 6.20
N VAL A 184 -11.42 13.48 4.93
CA VAL A 184 -12.03 14.34 3.91
C VAL A 184 -13.17 13.58 3.23
N VAL A 185 -14.42 13.95 3.48
CA VAL A 185 -15.58 13.37 2.78
C VAL A 185 -15.90 14.20 1.54
N LEU A 186 -15.81 13.64 0.34
CA LEU A 186 -16.21 14.31 -0.90
C LEU A 186 -17.74 14.35 -0.98
N LEU A 187 -18.34 15.54 -0.83
CA LEU A 187 -19.80 15.69 -0.90
C LEU A 187 -20.23 15.76 -2.37
N GLY A 188 -20.50 14.59 -2.94
CA GLY A 188 -21.23 14.41 -4.20
C GLY A 188 -21.35 12.96 -4.65
N ASN A 189 -20.52 12.05 -4.11
CA ASN A 189 -20.61 10.61 -4.39
C ASN A 189 -20.50 9.74 -3.12
N GLY A 190 -20.48 10.34 -1.92
CA GLY A 190 -20.41 9.63 -0.64
C GLY A 190 -19.04 9.01 -0.33
N GLN A 191 -18.02 9.22 -1.16
CA GLN A 191 -16.68 8.68 -0.93
C GLN A 191 -15.93 9.52 0.11
N SER A 192 -15.26 8.85 1.05
CA SER A 192 -14.39 9.49 2.03
C SER A 192 -12.93 9.09 1.82
N LYS A 193 -12.03 10.07 1.93
CA LYS A 193 -10.58 9.88 1.92
C LYS A 193 -9.99 10.31 3.26
N TRP A 194 -8.84 9.77 3.62
CA TRP A 194 -8.07 10.21 4.78
C TRP A 194 -6.85 10.99 4.29
N VAL A 195 -6.58 12.14 4.92
CA VAL A 195 -5.42 12.98 4.63
C VAL A 195 -4.60 13.09 5.92
N ASP A 196 -3.30 12.83 5.82
CA ASP A 196 -2.35 13.05 6.91
C ASP A 196 -2.28 14.54 7.27
N VAL A 197 -2.37 14.86 8.55
CA VAL A 197 -2.28 16.24 9.05
C VAL A 197 -1.18 16.33 10.08
N TRP A 198 -0.26 17.27 9.87
CA TRP A 198 0.82 17.59 10.80
C TRP A 198 0.49 18.91 11.52
N ASN A 199 0.95 19.06 12.76
CA ASN A 199 0.81 20.26 13.61
C ASN A 199 -0.60 20.58 14.15
N ILE A 200 -1.39 19.59 14.60
CA ILE A 200 -2.62 19.86 15.36
C ILE A 200 -2.24 20.03 16.85
N LYS A 201 -2.84 21.02 17.54
CA LYS A 201 -2.67 21.17 19.00
C LYS A 201 -3.35 19.99 19.70
N GLN A 202 -2.58 19.28 20.53
CA GLN A 202 -3.09 18.26 21.46
C GLN A 202 -4.09 18.87 22.44
#